data_AF-A0AA88DZ73-F1
#
_entry.id   AF-A0AA88DZ73-F1
#
_cell.length_a   1.000
_cell.length_b   1.000
_cell.length_c   1.000
_cell.angle_alpha   90.00
_cell.angle_beta   90.00
_cell.angle_gamma   90.00
#
_symmetry.space_group_name_H-M   'P 1'
#
loop_
_entity.id
_entity.type
_entity.pdbx_description
1 polymer ?
#
loop_
_entity_poly.entity_id
_entity_poly.type
_entity_poly.pdbx_seq_one_letter_code
_entity_poly.pdbx_strand_id
1 'polypeptide(L)'
;MKEKTYTCFEFNHDQLPCIHALAASKKLHMGIYAYCYYHYTTKAFKETYVATVYPLGNPSTWELLDELKGMHVDPPSPKNPAGRPRTKRIPSRGEESSIRKNVQDAQDTDTTAKHAIHL
;
A
#
# COMPACT_ATOMS: atom_id res chain seq x y z
N MET A 1 19.24 25.01 -10.71
CA MET A 1 19.32 23.65 -10.13
C MET A 1 19.70 22.74 -11.29
N LYS A 2 20.83 22.02 -11.23
CA LYS A 2 21.22 21.13 -12.34
C LYS A 2 20.21 19.98 -12.41
N GLU A 3 19.60 19.78 -13.58
CA GLU A 3 18.75 18.63 -13.85
C GLU A 3 19.63 17.37 -13.75
N LYS A 4 19.34 16.52 -12.76
CA LYS A 4 19.99 15.21 -12.63
C LYS A 4 19.03 14.19 -13.24
N THR A 5 19.31 13.81 -14.48
CA THR A 5 18.59 12.72 -15.15
C THR A 5 19.20 11.40 -14.70
N TYR A 6 18.37 10.54 -14.10
CA TYR A 6 18.80 9.20 -13.70
C TYR A 6 18.18 8.18 -14.65
N THR A 7 18.89 7.07 -14.88
CA THR A 7 18.43 5.98 -15.74
C THR A 7 17.29 5.17 -15.12
N CYS A 8 17.02 5.36 -13.83
CA CYS A 8 15.92 4.72 -13.13
C CYS A 8 14.64 5.55 -13.28
N PHE A 9 13.64 4.99 -13.96
CA PHE A 9 12.35 5.64 -14.19
C PHE A 9 11.58 5.95 -12.90
N GLU A 10 11.64 5.03 -11.92
CA GLU A 10 11.05 5.20 -10.58
C GLU A 10 11.58 6.48 -9.90
N PHE A 11 12.89 6.71 -9.98
CA PHE A 11 13.50 7.94 -9.44
C PHE A 11 13.04 9.21 -10.19
N ASN A 12 12.91 9.14 -11.52
CA ASN A 12 12.45 10.30 -12.31
C ASN A 12 10.99 10.67 -11.99
N HIS A 13 10.15 9.67 -11.71
CA HIS A 13 8.74 9.89 -11.39
C HIS A 13 8.56 10.37 -9.95
N ASP A 14 9.06 9.60 -8.98
CA ASP A 14 8.81 9.86 -7.56
C ASP A 14 9.72 10.96 -7.00
N GLN A 15 10.84 11.25 -7.67
CA GLN A 15 11.85 12.22 -7.22
C GLN A 15 12.42 11.89 -5.82
N LEU A 16 12.21 10.65 -5.39
CA LEU A 16 12.72 10.03 -4.17
C LEU A 16 13.83 9.03 -4.54
N PRO A 17 14.82 8.83 -3.66
CA PRO A 17 15.90 7.87 -3.89
C PRO A 17 15.34 6.45 -4.03
N CYS A 18 15.43 5.89 -5.23
CA CYS A 18 15.16 4.48 -5.48
C CYS A 18 16.29 3.59 -4.92
N ILE A 19 16.13 2.27 -4.99
CA ILE A 19 17.16 1.31 -4.54
C ILE A 19 18.52 1.52 -5.21
N HIS A 20 18.53 1.96 -6.48
CA HIS A 20 19.75 2.26 -7.23
C HIS A 20 20.43 3.52 -6.73
N ALA A 21 19.66 4.57 -6.42
CA ALA A 21 20.17 5.81 -5.84
C ALA A 21 20.75 5.53 -4.45
N LEU A 22 20.09 4.71 -3.63
CA LEU A 22 20.60 4.27 -2.33
C LEU A 22 21.92 3.50 -2.47
N ALA A 23 22.01 2.55 -3.41
CA ALA A 23 23.22 1.80 -3.67
C ALA A 23 24.38 2.70 -4.14
N ALA A 24 24.11 3.63 -5.06
CA ALA A 24 25.08 4.62 -5.53
C ALA A 24 25.53 5.55 -4.40
N SER A 25 24.60 6.00 -3.55
CA SER A 25 24.87 6.81 -2.37
C SER A 25 25.84 6.11 -1.41
N LYS A 26 25.59 4.83 -1.13
CA LYS A 26 26.47 4.00 -0.29
C LYS A 26 27.86 3.85 -0.89
N LYS A 27 27.97 3.63 -2.20
CA LYS A 27 29.25 3.50 -2.91
C LYS A 27 30.06 4.81 -2.91
N LEU A 28 29.37 5.95 -2.99
CA LEU A 28 29.99 7.28 -3.05
C LEU A 28 30.17 7.93 -1.66
N HIS A 29 29.87 7.21 -0.57
CA HIS A 29 29.88 7.73 0.80
C HIS A 29 29.11 9.05 0.97
N MET A 30 28.06 9.24 0.16
CA MET A 30 27.18 10.40 0.25
C MET A 30 25.93 10.03 1.06
N GLY A 31 25.36 11.02 1.75
CA GLY A 31 24.08 10.85 2.43
C GLY A 31 22.95 10.65 1.41
N ILE A 32 22.03 9.71 1.68
CA ILE A 32 20.91 9.40 0.79
C ILE A 32 20.04 10.63 0.50
N TYR A 33 19.90 11.53 1.49
CA TYR A 33 19.13 12.76 1.36
C TYR A 33 19.70 13.75 0.34
N ALA A 34 20.98 13.62 -0.05
CA ALA A 34 21.57 14.42 -1.12
C ALA A 34 21.03 14.06 -2.52
N TYR A 35 20.34 12.91 -2.62
CA TYR A 35 19.65 12.46 -3.82
C TYR A 35 18.15 12.76 -3.78
N CYS A 36 17.57 13.08 -2.62
CA CYS A 36 16.18 13.53 -2.57
C CYS A 36 16.04 14.88 -3.27
N TYR A 37 14.95 15.05 -4.01
CA TYR A 37 14.63 16.35 -4.58
C TYR A 37 14.22 17.36 -3.49
N TYR A 38 14.29 18.65 -3.83
CA TYR A 38 14.06 19.74 -2.87
C TYR A 38 12.72 19.62 -2.13
N HIS A 39 11.67 19.19 -2.84
CA HIS A 39 10.30 19.07 -2.33
C HIS A 39 10.17 18.16 -1.11
N TYR A 40 11.11 17.23 -0.91
CA TYR A 40 11.12 16.31 0.23
C TYR A 40 11.99 16.78 1.40
N THR A 41 12.45 18.03 1.39
CA THR A 41 13.22 18.60 2.50
C THR A 41 12.29 19.24 3.53
N THR A 42 12.70 19.22 4.80
CA THR A 42 12.00 19.95 5.87
C THR A 42 11.90 21.45 5.58
N LYS A 43 12.88 22.00 4.85
CA LYS A 43 12.86 23.40 4.40
C LYS A 43 11.68 23.65 3.46
N ALA A 44 11.54 22.84 2.40
CA ALA A 44 10.42 22.95 1.47
C ALA A 44 9.08 22.78 2.20
N PHE A 45 8.96 21.82 3.12
CA PHE A 45 7.76 21.65 3.94
C PHE A 45 7.43 22.91 4.76
N LYS A 46 8.41 23.53 5.41
CA LYS A 46 8.18 24.78 6.16
C LYS A 46 7.76 25.92 5.24
N GLU A 47 8.36 26.03 4.06
CA GLU A 47 8.03 27.06 3.08
C GLU A 47 6.61 26.89 2.52
N THR A 48 6.16 25.65 2.26
CA THR A 48 4.79 25.42 1.76
C THR A 48 3.72 25.83 2.77
N TYR A 49 4.02 25.76 4.06
CA TYR A 49 3.11 26.11 5.16
C TYR A 49 3.47 27.42 5.86
N VAL A 50 4.35 28.25 5.28
CA VAL A 50 4.71 29.54 5.87
C VAL A 50 3.54 30.53 5.83
N ALA A 51 2.68 30.37 4.83
CA ALA A 51 1.47 31.18 4.70
C ALA A 51 0.51 30.89 5.85
N THR A 52 -0.01 31.95 6.47
CA THR A 52 -1.06 31.82 7.49
C THR A 52 -2.34 31.35 6.83
N VAL A 53 -2.79 30.15 7.19
CA VAL A 53 -4.13 29.67 6.83
C VAL A 53 -5.11 30.25 7.82
N TYR A 54 -5.89 31.23 7.38
CA TYR A 54 -6.98 31.76 8.19
C TYR A 54 -8.09 30.72 8.28
N PRO A 55 -8.65 30.46 9.47
CA PRO A 55 -9.84 29.62 9.56
C PRO A 55 -10.96 30.25 8.74
N LEU A 56 -11.73 29.42 8.05
CA LEU A 56 -12.94 29.91 7.40
C LEU A 56 -13.87 30.46 8.48
N GLY A 57 -14.48 31.62 8.19
CA GLY A 57 -15.49 32.22 9.07
C GLY A 57 -16.74 31.35 9.18
N ASN A 58 -17.73 31.80 9.94
CA ASN A 58 -19.02 31.11 10.02
C ASN A 58 -19.63 30.96 8.61
N PRO A 59 -20.06 29.75 8.19
CA PRO A 59 -20.73 29.56 6.91
C PRO A 59 -21.91 30.52 6.64
N SER A 60 -22.59 30.98 7.69
CA SER A 60 -23.69 31.96 7.55
C SER A 60 -23.25 33.33 7.06
N THR A 61 -21.95 33.67 7.15
CA THR A 61 -21.39 34.94 6.68
C THR A 61 -20.70 34.80 5.32
N TRP A 62 -20.78 33.64 4.68
CA TRP A 62 -20.15 33.43 3.38
C TRP A 62 -21.03 34.03 2.27
N GLU A 63 -20.46 34.94 1.49
CA GLU A 63 -21.09 35.44 0.26
C GLU A 63 -20.91 34.39 -0.84
N LEU A 64 -21.93 33.54 -1.03
CA LEU A 64 -21.98 32.58 -2.13
C LEU A 64 -22.47 33.26 -3.40
N LEU A 65 -21.91 32.87 -4.55
CA LEU A 65 -22.47 33.22 -5.86
C LEU A 65 -23.88 32.60 -6.00
N ASP A 66 -24.77 33.25 -6.74
CA ASP A 66 -26.14 32.77 -6.92
C ASP A 66 -26.20 31.36 -7.54
N GLU A 67 -25.25 31.02 -8.40
CA GLU A 67 -25.08 29.67 -8.97
C GLU A 67 -24.78 28.60 -7.91
N LEU A 68 -24.09 28.96 -6.83
CA LEU A 68 -23.71 28.04 -5.74
C LEU A 68 -24.81 27.91 -4.68
N LYS A 69 -25.66 28.93 -4.50
CA LYS A 69 -26.74 28.92 -3.48
C LYS A 69 -27.76 27.79 -3.70
N GLY A 70 -27.96 27.39 -4.96
CA GLY A 70 -28.85 26.28 -5.33
C GLY A 70 -28.12 24.97 -5.65
N MET A 71 -26.79 24.93 -5.53
CA MET A 71 -26.01 23.75 -5.89
C MET A 71 -26.19 22.65 -4.84
N HIS A 72 -27.01 21.66 -5.18
CA HIS A 72 -27.11 20.42 -4.41
C HIS A 72 -26.05 19.43 -4.91
N VAL A 73 -25.12 19.06 -4.04
CA VAL A 73 -24.14 18.01 -4.33
C VAL A 73 -24.63 16.73 -3.69
N ASP A 74 -25.16 15.82 -4.52
CA ASP A 74 -25.51 14.49 -4.06
C ASP A 74 -24.26 13.75 -3.58
N PRO A 75 -24.34 12.98 -2.49
CA PRO A 75 -23.25 12.09 -2.12
C PRO A 75 -22.97 11.11 -3.28
N PRO A 76 -21.71 10.66 -3.44
CA PRO A 76 -21.43 9.61 -4.42
C PRO A 76 -22.35 8.43 -4.16
N SER A 77 -23.02 7.96 -5.22
CA SER A 77 -23.96 6.85 -5.11
C SER A 77 -23.27 5.68 -4.39
N PRO A 78 -23.88 5.15 -3.32
CA PRO A 78 -23.28 4.04 -2.59
C PRO A 78 -23.16 2.86 -3.55
N LYS A 79 -21.91 2.53 -3.91
CA LYS A 79 -21.64 1.27 -4.60
C LYS A 79 -21.80 0.17 -3.57
N ASN A 80 -22.92 -0.52 -3.62
CA ASN A 80 -23.01 -1.81 -2.97
C ASN A 80 -21.87 -2.67 -3.54
N PRO A 81 -20.98 -3.23 -2.70
CA PRO A 81 -19.99 -4.17 -3.20
C PRO A 81 -20.74 -5.27 -3.95
N ALA A 82 -20.26 -5.64 -5.13
CA ALA A 82 -20.88 -6.70 -5.90
C ALA A 82 -20.83 -7.99 -5.06
N GLY A 83 -22.01 -8.45 -4.63
CA GLY A 83 -22.19 -9.71 -3.92
C GLY A 83 -22.22 -9.62 -2.40
N ARG A 84 -22.56 -10.76 -1.80
CA ARG A 84 -22.60 -10.97 -0.35
C ARG A 84 -21.21 -10.81 0.25
N PRO A 85 -21.02 -10.05 1.35
CA PRO A 85 -19.78 -10.07 2.11
C PRO A 85 -19.34 -11.51 2.38
N ARG A 86 -18.07 -11.84 2.10
CA ARG A 86 -17.54 -13.19 2.33
C ARG A 86 -17.67 -13.54 3.81
N THR A 87 -18.35 -14.63 4.12
CA THR A 87 -18.45 -15.15 5.49
C THR A 87 -17.09 -15.60 6.03
N LYS A 88 -16.18 -16.00 5.15
CA LYS A 88 -14.83 -16.46 5.51
C LYS A 88 -13.78 -15.40 5.15
N ARG A 89 -12.94 -15.08 6.13
CA ARG A 89 -11.78 -14.19 6.01
C ARG A 89 -10.79 -14.71 4.95
N ILE A 90 -10.20 -13.80 4.18
CA ILE A 90 -9.07 -14.12 3.28
C ILE A 90 -7.77 -13.93 4.06
N PRO A 91 -6.90 -14.94 4.16
CA PRO A 91 -5.61 -14.79 4.82
C PRO A 91 -4.65 -13.91 4.00
N SER A 92 -3.80 -13.14 4.68
CA SER A 92 -2.74 -12.36 4.03
C SER A 92 -1.56 -13.24 3.61
N ARG A 93 -0.63 -12.68 2.82
CA ARG A 93 0.60 -13.36 2.44
C ARG A 93 1.42 -13.67 3.70
N GLY A 94 1.55 -14.95 4.05
CA GLY A 94 2.24 -15.43 5.25
C GLY A 94 1.34 -16.06 6.33
N GLU A 95 0.02 -16.01 6.17
CA GLU A 95 -0.93 -16.69 7.07
C GLU A 95 -1.29 -18.08 6.55
N GLU A 96 -1.23 -19.09 7.42
CA GLU A 96 -1.54 -20.47 7.07
C GLU A 96 -3.06 -20.72 7.03
N SER A 97 -3.55 -21.35 5.96
CA SER A 97 -4.97 -21.68 5.83
C SER A 97 -5.25 -23.06 6.45
N SER A 98 -6.05 -23.11 7.51
CA SER A 98 -6.42 -24.38 8.15
C SER A 98 -7.42 -25.15 7.27
N ILE A 99 -6.92 -26.01 6.38
CA ILE A 99 -7.74 -27.00 5.67
C ILE A 99 -8.08 -28.12 6.67
N ARG A 100 -9.35 -28.22 7.09
CA ARG A 100 -9.82 -29.39 7.86
C ARG A 100 -9.89 -30.59 6.91
N LYS A 101 -9.01 -31.59 7.09
CA LYS A 101 -9.10 -32.90 6.41
C LYS A 101 -10.23 -33.71 7.04
N ASN A 102 -11.11 -34.28 6.22
CA ASN A 102 -12.18 -35.16 6.67
C ASN A 102 -11.58 -36.54 7.00
N VAL A 103 -11.92 -37.09 8.16
CA VAL A 103 -11.45 -38.40 8.63
C VAL A 103 -12.39 -39.45 8.05
N GLN A 104 -11.99 -40.10 6.96
CA GLN A 104 -12.49 -41.42 6.63
C GLN A 104 -11.46 -42.06 5.69
N ASP A 105 -10.80 -43.10 6.20
CA ASP A 105 -10.25 -44.25 5.47
C ASP A 105 -9.35 -45.00 6.45
N ALA A 106 -10.00 -45.75 7.34
CA ALA A 106 -9.35 -46.69 8.25
C ALA A 106 -10.00 -48.05 8.03
N GLN A 107 -9.68 -48.70 6.91
CA GLN A 107 -9.81 -50.15 6.74
C GLN A 107 -8.67 -50.66 5.85
N ASP A 108 -8.15 -51.83 6.22
CA ASP A 108 -7.18 -52.69 5.52
C ASP A 108 -5.70 -52.33 5.78
N THR A 109 -4.91 -53.12 6.51
CA THR A 109 -4.63 -54.55 6.29
C THR A 109 -4.25 -55.31 7.57
N ASP A 110 -4.94 -56.44 7.82
CA ASP A 110 -4.59 -57.46 8.82
C ASP A 110 -3.79 -58.59 8.15
N THR A 111 -2.60 -58.86 8.71
CA THR A 111 -1.95 -60.17 8.94
C THR A 111 -1.94 -61.24 7.84
N THR A 112 -0.73 -61.67 7.42
CA THR A 112 -0.18 -63.01 7.74
C THR A 112 1.15 -63.26 7.01
N ALA A 113 2.20 -63.44 7.79
CA ALA A 113 3.52 -63.91 7.37
C ALA A 113 3.47 -65.33 6.79
N LYS A 114 4.01 -65.52 5.57
CA LYS A 114 4.51 -66.81 5.08
C LYS A 114 5.74 -66.56 4.22
N HIS A 115 6.83 -67.27 4.55
CA HIS A 115 8.10 -67.46 3.83
C HIS A 115 9.32 -66.72 4.39
N ALA A 116 9.95 -67.34 5.39
CA ALA A 116 11.40 -67.52 5.43
C ALA A 116 11.71 -68.67 6.41
N ILE A 117 12.77 -69.44 6.14
CA ILE A 117 13.28 -70.64 6.83
C ILE A 117 12.80 -71.97 6.22
N HIS A 118 13.46 -72.41 5.14
CA HIS A 118 14.14 -73.70 5.08
C HIS A 118 15.18 -73.72 3.95
N LEU A 119 16.39 -74.21 4.30
CA LEU A 119 17.64 -74.40 3.53
C LEU A 119 18.48 -73.13 3.25
#